data_AF-A0A7J8F487-F1
#
_entry.id   AF-A0A7J8F487-F1
#
_cell.length_a   1.000
_cell.length_b   1.000
_cell.length_c   1.000
_cell.angle_alpha   90.00
_cell.angle_beta   90.00
_cell.angle_gamma   90.00
#
_symmetry.space_group_name_H-M   'P 1'
#
loop_
_entity.id
_entity.type
_entity.pdbx_description
1 polymer ?
#
loop_
_entity_poly.entity_id
_entity_poly.type
_entity_poly.pdbx_seq_one_letter_code
_entity_poly.pdbx_strand_id
1 'polypeptide(L)'
;MELAERFLLDALAYLECALGVLLSVRFNTVGFPYGRYTLPGSAWQLKATTAWVVQELPSLVVPLFVCVATAAERLRRWPNCVLLAMFVVHYIHRSLIFPFLIQGGKPTAWHLCAMAFMFCTYNGYLQSRYLSHYAVYADDWVTDPRFLAGGTLRNLKIIRSSEKL
;
A
#
# COMPACT_ATOMS: atom_id res chain seq x y z
N MET A 1 15.06 -5.40 22.74
CA MET A 1 14.13 -5.86 21.69
C MET A 1 13.74 -4.73 20.75
N GLU A 2 13.22 -3.60 21.22
CA GLU A 2 12.78 -2.49 20.33
C GLU A 2 13.89 -1.93 19.41
N LEU A 3 15.13 -1.88 19.88
CA LEU A 3 16.22 -1.30 19.10
C LEU A 3 16.61 -2.18 17.89
N ALA A 4 16.55 -3.51 18.06
CA ALA A 4 16.75 -4.47 16.96
C ALA A 4 15.58 -4.42 15.96
N GLU A 5 14.36 -4.20 16.44
CA GLU A 5 13.19 -4.02 15.59
C GLU A 5 13.28 -2.75 14.74
N ARG A 6 13.72 -1.61 15.31
CA ARG A 6 13.96 -0.38 14.54
C ARG A 6 14.97 -0.58 13.42
N PHE A 7 16.12 -1.20 13.71
CA PHE A 7 17.13 -1.50 12.69
C PHE A 7 16.59 -2.42 11.59
N LEU A 8 15.77 -3.41 11.97
CA LEU A 8 15.10 -4.25 11.00
C LEU A 8 14.19 -3.40 10.10
N LEU A 9 13.29 -2.58 10.67
CA LEU A 9 12.38 -1.73 9.91
C LEU A 9 13.13 -0.74 8.99
N ASP A 10 14.24 -0.17 9.44
CA ASP A 10 15.05 0.74 8.61
C ASP A 10 15.72 -0.01 7.44
N ALA A 11 16.36 -1.15 7.71
CA ALA A 11 16.97 -1.99 6.66
C ALA A 11 15.93 -2.43 5.63
N LEU A 12 14.75 -2.77 6.13
CA LEU A 12 13.58 -3.13 5.36
C LEU A 12 13.09 -1.96 4.46
N ALA A 13 13.02 -0.74 4.99
CA ALA A 13 12.65 0.44 4.21
C ALA A 13 13.69 0.77 3.12
N TYR A 14 14.99 0.69 3.44
CA TYR A 14 16.05 0.91 2.46
C TYR A 14 16.03 -0.13 1.34
N LEU A 15 15.75 -1.39 1.67
CA LEU A 15 15.60 -2.46 0.69
C LEU A 15 14.46 -2.17 -0.29
N GLU A 16 13.32 -1.68 0.19
CA GLU A 16 12.20 -1.27 -0.67
C GLU A 16 12.54 -0.10 -1.58
N CYS A 17 13.24 0.92 -1.06
CA CYS A 17 13.69 2.03 -1.89
C CYS A 17 14.63 1.54 -3.00
N ALA A 18 15.59 0.67 -2.67
CA ALA A 18 16.53 0.10 -3.63
C ALA A 18 15.81 -0.75 -4.69
N LEU A 19 14.91 -1.65 -4.27
CA LEU A 19 14.10 -2.45 -5.19
C LEU A 19 13.21 -1.57 -6.07
N GLY A 20 12.61 -0.51 -5.51
CA GLY A 20 11.78 0.44 -6.25
C GLY A 20 12.56 1.15 -7.37
N VAL A 21 13.79 1.58 -7.10
CA VAL A 21 14.67 2.18 -8.12
C VAL A 21 15.03 1.16 -9.19
N LEU A 22 15.47 -0.04 -8.79
CA LEU A 22 15.86 -1.10 -9.72
C LEU A 22 14.69 -1.52 -10.64
N LEU A 23 13.51 -1.72 -10.05
CA LEU A 23 12.30 -2.07 -10.77
C LEU A 23 11.85 -0.92 -11.69
N SER A 24 11.93 0.33 -11.25
CA SER A 24 11.62 1.48 -12.11
C SER A 24 12.52 1.51 -13.35
N VAL A 25 13.83 1.33 -13.21
CA VAL A 25 14.77 1.25 -14.34
C VAL A 25 14.43 0.06 -15.25
N ARG A 26 14.13 -1.10 -14.67
CA ARG A 26 13.76 -2.30 -15.44
C ARG A 26 12.44 -2.13 -16.20
N PHE A 27 11.45 -1.49 -15.61
CA PHE A 27 10.14 -1.30 -16.25
C PHE A 27 10.15 -0.21 -17.31
N ASN A 28 10.98 0.84 -17.17
CA ASN A 28 11.19 1.81 -18.24
C ASN A 28 11.86 1.19 -19.48
N THR A 29 12.62 0.11 -19.31
CA THR A 29 13.35 -0.55 -20.41
C THR A 29 12.60 -1.71 -21.04
N VAL A 30 11.84 -2.50 -20.27
CA VAL A 30 11.20 -3.75 -20.74
C VAL A 30 9.67 -3.69 -20.73
N GLY A 31 9.07 -2.70 -20.07
CA GLY A 31 7.64 -2.66 -19.82
C GLY A 31 7.22 -3.65 -18.72
N PHE A 32 6.07 -3.41 -18.11
CA PHE A 32 5.53 -4.29 -17.06
C PHE A 32 4.85 -5.49 -17.72
N PRO A 33 5.13 -6.75 -17.35
CA PRO A 33 4.47 -7.94 -17.90
C PRO A 33 3.03 -8.09 -17.35
N TYR A 34 2.25 -7.02 -17.37
CA TYR A 34 0.90 -6.89 -16.85
C TYR A 34 0.04 -6.07 -17.81
N GLY A 35 -1.25 -6.40 -17.94
CA GLY A 35 -2.16 -5.65 -18.81
C GLY A 35 -1.76 -5.70 -20.29
N ARG A 36 -1.43 -4.56 -20.91
CA ARG A 36 -1.18 -4.46 -22.37
C ARG A 36 0.01 -5.30 -22.84
N TYR A 37 1.00 -5.58 -21.99
CA TYR A 37 2.20 -6.37 -22.32
C TYR A 37 2.17 -7.82 -21.79
N THR A 38 0.98 -8.42 -21.70
CA THR A 38 0.83 -9.82 -21.29
C THR A 38 1.51 -10.76 -22.30
N LEU A 39 2.47 -11.56 -21.83
CA LEU A 39 3.04 -12.66 -22.61
C LEU A 39 2.01 -13.81 -22.72
N PRO A 40 1.66 -14.28 -23.93
CA PRO A 40 0.86 -15.48 -24.09
C PRO A 40 1.66 -16.69 -23.60
N GLY A 41 1.20 -17.41 -22.57
CA GLY A 41 1.80 -18.71 -22.21
C GLY A 41 1.93 -19.08 -20.73
N SER A 42 1.56 -18.22 -19.77
CA SER A 42 1.56 -18.65 -18.36
C SER A 42 0.35 -19.54 -18.06
N ALA A 43 0.57 -20.82 -17.77
CA ALA A 43 -0.48 -21.81 -17.50
C ALA A 43 -1.31 -21.52 -16.22
N TRP A 44 -0.79 -20.68 -15.32
CA TRP A 44 -1.44 -20.32 -14.06
C TRP A 44 -1.80 -18.83 -14.07
N GLN A 45 -3.03 -18.55 -14.49
CA GLN A 45 -3.59 -17.22 -14.64
C GLN A 45 -4.82 -17.05 -13.75
N LEU A 46 -4.85 -15.97 -12.97
CA LEU A 46 -5.99 -15.59 -12.15
C LEU A 46 -6.83 -14.56 -12.88
N LYS A 47 -8.15 -14.57 -12.62
CA LYS A 47 -9.05 -13.48 -13.02
C LYS A 47 -8.50 -12.18 -12.43
N ALA A 48 -8.44 -11.13 -13.25
CA ALA A 48 -7.84 -9.85 -12.87
C ALA A 48 -8.44 -9.28 -11.57
N THR A 49 -9.75 -9.42 -11.39
CA THR A 49 -10.46 -8.99 -10.18
C THR A 49 -9.97 -9.73 -8.93
N THR A 50 -9.88 -11.06 -9.00
CA THR A 50 -9.39 -11.89 -7.88
C THR A 50 -7.93 -11.61 -7.57
N ALA A 51 -7.07 -11.51 -8.60
CA ALA A 51 -5.66 -11.18 -8.41
C ALA A 51 -5.49 -9.81 -7.73
N TRP A 52 -6.31 -8.84 -8.13
CA TRP A 52 -6.27 -7.49 -7.57
C TRP A 52 -6.76 -7.43 -6.11
N VAL A 53 -7.84 -8.14 -5.79
CA VAL A 53 -8.29 -8.27 -4.40
C VAL A 53 -7.21 -8.94 -3.56
N VAL A 54 -6.70 -10.10 -4.00
CA VAL A 54 -5.72 -10.87 -3.24
C VAL A 54 -4.44 -10.08 -3.00
N GLN A 55 -3.92 -9.36 -4.01
CA GLN A 55 -2.66 -8.61 -3.83
C GLN A 55 -2.80 -7.38 -2.91
N GLU A 56 -3.96 -6.70 -2.90
CA GLU A 56 -4.15 -5.44 -2.17
C GLU A 56 -4.82 -5.62 -0.79
N LEU A 57 -5.43 -6.78 -0.53
CA LEU A 57 -6.11 -7.07 0.73
C LEU A 57 -5.16 -7.12 1.96
N PRO A 58 -3.90 -7.60 1.86
CA PRO A 58 -2.99 -7.61 3.01
C PRO A 58 -2.68 -6.22 3.54
N SER A 59 -2.56 -5.23 2.66
CA SER A 59 -2.35 -3.83 3.04
C SER A 59 -3.56 -3.19 3.72
N LEU A 60 -4.73 -3.83 3.70
CA LEU A 60 -5.88 -3.45 4.54
C LEU A 60 -5.90 -4.23 5.85
N VAL A 61 -5.70 -5.55 5.79
CA VAL A 61 -5.80 -6.45 6.94
C VAL A 61 -4.69 -6.22 7.95
N VAL A 62 -3.45 -6.02 7.49
CA VAL A 62 -2.29 -5.85 8.36
C VAL A 62 -2.39 -4.60 9.25
N PRO A 63 -2.72 -3.39 8.72
CA PRO A 63 -2.96 -2.23 9.57
C PRO A 63 -4.08 -2.43 10.59
N LEU A 64 -5.20 -3.03 10.18
CA LEU A 64 -6.32 -3.30 11.08
C LEU A 64 -5.94 -4.29 12.18
N PHE A 65 -5.20 -5.34 11.82
CA PHE A 65 -4.68 -6.32 12.78
C PHE A 65 -3.73 -5.65 13.77
N VAL A 66 -2.80 -4.81 13.31
CA VAL A 66 -1.88 -4.07 14.19
C VAL A 66 -2.66 -3.13 15.13
N CYS A 67 -3.70 -2.44 14.65
CA CYS A 67 -4.55 -1.59 15.50
C CYS A 67 -5.24 -2.35 16.63
N VAL A 68 -5.70 -3.57 16.37
CA VAL A 68 -6.44 -4.39 17.34
C VAL A 68 -5.51 -5.18 18.25
N ALA A 69 -4.41 -5.71 17.72
CA ALA A 69 -3.50 -6.61 18.41
C ALA A 69 -2.44 -5.89 19.26
N THR A 70 -2.15 -4.61 18.96
CA THR A 70 -1.17 -3.83 19.74
C THR A 70 -1.86 -2.71 20.51
N ALA A 71 -1.49 -2.53 21.79
CA ALA A 71 -1.91 -1.38 22.57
C ALA A 71 -1.24 -0.13 21.98
N ALA A 72 -1.85 0.42 20.93
CA ALA A 72 -1.30 1.53 20.16
C ALA A 72 -1.48 2.85 20.94
N GLU A 73 -0.73 3.02 22.03
CA GLU A 73 -0.77 4.21 22.88
C GLU A 73 -0.57 5.51 22.07
N ARG A 74 0.20 5.45 20.98
CA ARG A 74 0.47 6.59 20.09
C ARG A 74 -0.65 6.85 19.08
N LEU A 75 -1.56 5.90 18.84
CA LEU A 75 -2.78 6.11 18.05
C LEU A 75 -3.80 6.98 18.77
N ARG A 76 -3.67 7.16 20.10
CA ARG A 76 -4.50 8.12 20.85
C ARG A 76 -4.21 9.57 20.45
N ARG A 77 -3.07 9.83 19.77
CA ARG A 77 -2.78 11.15 19.20
C ARG A 77 -3.51 11.33 17.87
N TRP A 78 -4.18 12.47 17.73
CA TRP A 78 -4.99 12.82 16.56
C TRP A 78 -4.25 12.66 15.21
N PRO A 79 -3.00 13.14 15.03
CA PRO A 79 -2.32 13.04 13.73
C PRO A 79 -2.09 11.59 13.28
N ASN A 80 -1.67 10.70 14.21
CA ASN A 80 -1.43 9.29 13.91
C ASN A 80 -2.73 8.57 13.54
N CYS A 81 -3.81 8.85 14.28
CA CYS A 81 -5.12 8.28 14.00
C CYS A 81 -5.62 8.69 12.61
N VAL A 82 -5.53 9.98 12.26
CA VAL A 82 -6.00 10.48 10.96
C VAL A 82 -5.15 9.91 9.82
N LEU A 83 -3.82 9.85 9.95
CA LEU A 83 -2.94 9.26 8.94
C LEU A 83 -3.25 7.78 8.70
N LEU A 84 -3.52 7.01 9.76
CA LEU A 84 -3.87 5.60 9.62
C LEU A 84 -5.27 5.40 9.05
N ALA A 85 -6.25 6.18 9.51
CA ALA A 85 -7.61 6.16 8.97
C ALA A 85 -7.59 6.49 7.47
N MET A 86 -6.80 7.50 7.08
CA MET A 86 -6.51 7.78 5.69
C MET A 86 -5.92 6.54 5.01
N PHE A 87 -4.87 5.91 5.53
CA PHE A 87 -4.30 4.70 4.93
C PHE A 87 -5.35 3.60 4.72
N VAL A 88 -6.15 3.29 5.74
CA VAL A 88 -7.22 2.29 5.71
C VAL A 88 -8.28 2.63 4.66
N VAL A 89 -8.80 3.86 4.65
CA VAL A 89 -9.81 4.29 3.66
C VAL A 89 -9.27 4.16 2.24
N HIS A 90 -7.98 4.45 2.02
CA HIS A 90 -7.38 4.28 0.69
C HIS A 90 -7.41 2.82 0.25
N TYR A 91 -7.02 1.90 1.14
CA TYR A 91 -6.99 0.47 0.84
C TYR A 91 -8.38 -0.17 0.83
N ILE A 92 -9.37 0.33 1.55
CA ILE A 92 -10.77 -0.08 1.37
C ILE A 92 -11.22 0.22 -0.06
N HIS A 93 -10.98 1.45 -0.53
CA HIS A 93 -11.34 1.82 -1.90
C HIS A 93 -10.55 0.99 -2.93
N ARG A 94 -9.26 0.75 -2.72
CA ARG A 94 -8.41 0.06 -3.69
C ARG A 94 -8.59 -1.47 -3.70
N SER A 95 -8.83 -2.09 -2.56
CA SER A 95 -8.91 -3.54 -2.41
C SER A 95 -10.34 -4.07 -2.54
N LEU A 96 -11.35 -3.26 -2.19
CA LEU A 96 -12.75 -3.66 -2.28
C LEU A 96 -13.46 -2.95 -3.43
N ILE A 97 -13.40 -1.63 -3.54
CA ILE A 97 -14.22 -0.89 -4.51
C ILE A 97 -13.65 -1.00 -5.93
N PHE A 98 -12.37 -0.70 -6.12
CA PHE A 98 -11.69 -0.69 -7.41
C PHE A 98 -11.76 -2.01 -8.19
N PRO A 99 -11.53 -3.22 -7.60
CA PRO A 99 -11.60 -4.45 -8.37
C PRO A 99 -12.99 -4.77 -8.93
N PHE A 100 -14.08 -4.27 -8.34
CA PHE A 100 -15.42 -4.40 -8.92
C PHE A 100 -15.70 -3.38 -10.02
N LEU A 101 -14.93 -2.28 -10.08
CA LEU A 101 -14.98 -1.29 -11.16
C LEU A 101 -14.17 -1.73 -12.39
N ILE A 102 -13.23 -2.67 -12.24
CA ILE A 102 -12.44 -3.19 -13.38
C ILE A 102 -13.34 -4.10 -14.24
N GLN A 103 -13.85 -3.56 -15.35
CA GLN A 103 -14.49 -4.36 -16.41
C GLN A 103 -13.43 -4.83 -17.42
N GLY A 104 -13.30 -6.16 -17.60
CA GLY A 104 -12.51 -6.73 -18.71
C GLY A 104 -10.98 -6.82 -18.51
N GLY A 105 -10.50 -6.87 -17.26
CA GLY A 105 -9.06 -7.01 -16.98
C GLY A 105 -8.47 -8.32 -17.54
N LYS A 106 -7.36 -8.22 -18.29
CA LYS A 106 -6.64 -9.40 -18.79
C LYS A 106 -6.15 -10.28 -17.63
N PRO A 107 -6.16 -11.62 -17.80
CA PRO A 107 -5.71 -12.53 -16.77
C PRO A 107 -4.29 -12.21 -16.29
N THR A 108 -4.11 -12.29 -14.99
CA THR A 108 -2.87 -11.95 -14.29
C THR A 108 -2.09 -13.19 -13.93
N ALA A 109 -0.77 -13.17 -14.13
CA ALA A 109 0.08 -14.29 -13.74
C ALA A 109 0.17 -14.42 -12.22
N TRP A 110 0.03 -15.64 -11.72
CA TRP A 110 0.00 -15.92 -10.27
C TRP A 110 1.23 -15.41 -9.52
N HIS A 111 2.43 -15.52 -10.12
CA HIS A 111 3.69 -15.13 -9.49
C HIS A 111 3.77 -13.61 -9.27
N LEU A 112 3.19 -12.81 -10.17
CA LEU A 112 3.08 -11.36 -10.01
C LEU A 112 2.14 -11.03 -8.84
N CYS A 113 1.02 -11.73 -8.75
CA CYS A 113 0.08 -11.58 -7.62
C CYS A 113 0.74 -11.96 -6.28
N ALA A 114 1.55 -13.02 -6.25
CA ALA A 114 2.26 -13.44 -5.04
C ALA A 114 3.34 -12.43 -4.61
N MET A 115 4.11 -11.88 -5.55
CA MET A 115 5.08 -10.82 -5.27
C MET A 115 4.38 -9.56 -4.74
N ALA A 116 3.28 -9.15 -5.37
CA ALA A 116 2.51 -7.99 -4.94
C ALA A 116 1.86 -8.21 -3.56
N PHE A 117 1.34 -9.41 -3.28
CA PHE A 117 0.83 -9.79 -1.96
C PHE A 117 1.90 -9.62 -0.87
N MET A 118 3.11 -10.15 -1.10
CA MET A 118 4.21 -10.04 -0.14
C MET A 118 4.61 -8.59 0.09
N PHE A 119 4.73 -7.81 -0.99
CA PHE A 119 5.04 -6.39 -0.92
C PHE A 119 3.97 -5.59 -0.16
N CYS A 120 2.69 -5.82 -0.43
CA CYS A 120 1.58 -5.13 0.25
C CYS A 120 1.46 -5.53 1.73
N THR A 121 1.71 -6.80 2.05
CA THR A 121 1.74 -7.29 3.44
C THR A 121 2.83 -6.57 4.22
N TYR A 122 4.03 -6.53 3.63
CA TYR A 122 5.18 -5.92 4.24
C TYR A 122 5.04 -4.40 4.40
N ASN A 123 4.59 -3.70 3.35
CA ASN A 123 4.36 -2.25 3.42
C ASN A 123 3.30 -1.90 4.45
N GLY A 124 2.20 -2.66 4.47
CA GLY A 124 1.15 -2.50 5.46
C GLY A 124 1.70 -2.67 6.88
N TYR A 125 2.58 -3.64 7.10
CA TYR A 125 3.23 -3.85 8.39
C TYR A 125 4.16 -2.70 8.75
N LEU A 126 5.08 -2.32 7.86
CA LEU A 126 6.05 -1.25 8.06
C LEU A 126 5.34 0.06 8.43
N GLN A 127 4.36 0.48 7.63
CA GLN A 127 3.61 1.73 7.84
C GLN A 127 2.83 1.70 9.15
N SER A 128 2.11 0.61 9.44
CA SER A 128 1.27 0.52 10.63
C SER A 128 2.08 0.42 11.91
N ARG A 129 3.18 -0.34 11.87
CA ARG A 129 4.11 -0.49 13.00
C ARG A 129 4.84 0.81 13.29
N TYR A 130 5.33 1.48 12.24
CA TYR A 130 5.98 2.78 12.38
C TYR A 130 5.04 3.83 12.98
N LEU A 131 3.81 3.93 12.48
CA LEU A 131 2.83 4.92 12.94
C LEU A 131 2.32 4.62 14.36
N SER A 132 2.24 3.35 14.75
CA SER A 132 1.73 2.94 16.07
C SER A 132 2.76 3.04 17.19
N HIS A 133 4.06 2.88 16.91
CA HIS A 133 5.10 2.83 17.95
C HIS A 133 6.20 3.88 17.82
N TYR A 134 6.53 4.33 16.61
CA TYR A 134 7.73 5.12 16.37
C TYR A 134 7.45 6.57 15.97
N ALA A 135 6.32 6.84 15.32
CA ALA A 135 5.96 8.17 14.87
C ALA A 135 5.53 9.08 16.04
N VAL A 136 6.33 10.12 16.28
CA VAL A 136 6.03 11.19 17.24
C VAL A 136 5.65 12.43 16.45
N TYR A 137 4.35 12.61 16.18
CA TYR A 137 3.82 13.88 15.70
C TYR A 137 3.33 14.71 16.88
N ALA A 138 3.48 16.03 16.75
CA ALA A 138 2.88 17.01 17.62
C ALA A 138 1.39 17.19 17.25
N ASP A 139 0.53 17.55 18.21
CA ASP A 139 -0.92 17.55 18.00
C ASP A 139 -1.39 18.64 17.03
N ASP A 140 -0.60 19.70 16.85
CA ASP A 140 -0.77 20.78 15.88
C ASP A 140 -0.43 20.36 14.43
N TRP A 141 0.17 19.19 14.24
CA TRP A 141 0.57 18.69 12.92
C TRP A 141 -0.58 18.53 11.93
N VAL A 142 -1.82 18.32 12.42
CA VAL A 142 -3.02 18.24 11.56
C VAL A 142 -3.30 19.57 10.86
N THR A 143 -2.85 20.68 11.43
CA THR A 143 -2.96 22.02 10.86
C THR A 143 -1.69 22.48 10.12
N ASP A 144 -0.62 21.67 10.14
CA ASP A 144 0.60 21.99 9.42
C ASP A 144 0.31 21.98 7.90
N PRO A 145 0.74 22.99 7.14
CA PRO A 145 0.55 23.06 5.70
C PRO A 145 1.08 21.80 4.97
N ARG A 146 2.06 21.09 5.52
CA ARG A 146 2.54 19.80 4.98
C ARG A 146 1.48 18.71 5.03
N PHE A 147 0.70 18.63 6.11
CA PHE A 147 -0.39 17.68 6.26
C PHE A 147 -1.55 18.03 5.31
N LEU A 148 -1.91 19.31 5.23
CA LEU A 148 -2.97 19.81 4.34
C LEU A 148 -2.62 19.63 2.85
N ALA A 149 -1.37 19.91 2.48
CA ALA A 149 -0.87 19.66 1.12
C ALA A 149 -0.91 18.17 0.76
N GLY A 150 -0.49 17.30 1.68
CA GLY A 150 -0.59 15.84 1.49
C GLY A 150 -2.03 15.35 1.33
N GLY A 151 -2.94 15.86 2.16
CA GLY A 151 -4.36 15.55 2.10
C GLY A 151 -5.02 16.00 0.80
N THR A 152 -4.74 17.21 0.33
CA THR A 152 -5.29 17.75 -0.92
C THR A 152 -4.78 16.99 -2.15
N LEU A 153 -3.46 16.70 -2.21
CA LEU A 153 -2.87 15.90 -3.28
C LEU A 153 -3.51 14.52 -3.39
N ARG A 154 -3.78 13.89 -2.24
CA ARG A 154 -4.45 12.59 -2.19
C ARG A 154 -5.88 12.66 -2.73
N ASN A 155 -6.67 13.63 -2.30
CA ASN A 155 -8.05 13.79 -2.77
C ASN A 155 -8.11 14.04 -4.28
N LEU A 156 -7.21 14.88 -4.81
CA LEU A 156 -7.12 15.13 -6.25
C LEU A 156 -6.82 13.86 -7.06
N LYS A 157 -5.97 12.97 -6.52
CA LYS A 157 -5.65 11.69 -7.18
C LYS A 157 -6.82 10.71 -7.18
N ILE A 158 -7.63 10.69 -6.11
CA ILE A 158 -8.84 9.86 -6.04
C ILE A 158 -9.88 10.34 -7.05
N ILE A 159 -10.11 11.65 -7.14
CA ILE A 159 -11.05 12.26 -8.10
C ILE A 159 -10.64 11.91 -9.55
N ARG A 160 -9.37 12.13 -9.89
CA ARG A 160 -8.85 11.85 -11.24
C ARG A 160 -8.84 10.36 -11.59
N SER A 161 -8.82 9.47 -10.60
CA SER A 161 -8.95 8.02 -10.80
C SER A 161 -10.40 7.61 -11.03
N SER A 162 -11.37 8.34 -10.47
CA SER A 162 -12.79 8.11 -10.68
C SER A 162 -13.28 8.59 -12.04
N GLU A 163 -12.65 9.61 -12.62
CA GLU A 163 -12.99 10.13 -13.96
C GLU A 163 -12.46 9.25 -15.12
N LYS A 164 -11.53 8.34 -14.83
CA LYS A 164 -10.90 7.46 -15.83
C LYS A 164 -11.45 6.02 -15.83
N LEU A 165 -12.38 5.73 -14.92
CA LEU A 165 -13.16 4.48 -14.85
C LEU A 165 -14.48 4.69 -15.59
#